data_AF-A0A5J4TRP3-F1
#
_entry.id   AF-A0A5J4TRP3-F1
#
_cell.length_a   1.000
_cell.length_b   1.000
_cell.length_c   1.000
_cell.angle_alpha   90.00
_cell.angle_beta   90.00
_cell.angle_gamma   90.00
#
_symmetry.space_group_name_H-M   'P 1'
#
loop_
_entity.id
_entity.type
_entity.pdbx_description
1 polymer ?
#
loop_
_entity_poly.entity_id
_entity_poly.type
_entity_poly.pdbx_seq_one_letter_code
_entity_poly.pdbx_strand_id
1 'polypeptide(L)'
;QQLTYDGNITATKFIKTGGLATEILCANGDTTTIDSKLSRTYNGGSGGYIRLCVFPGDAGVGNPYIQFQVQCNTNAMQTIDLVPNYSSSGIDALYGVFTAPAYVKTKYNIYYGADKLLHTHTGAYSAATYTAWIHMMANSGNVTVSVSNQSSYWPTRVTEILTQDVVSSISGNQTQIPMSFNLGSGGIIGDMLQVNPFDRNYPAYNNGIRIGNNNGDSTSSLYLGCIKTATNTTQAGQWEISKTSDKALTINPSSLRKADHSVGLSIDGDSSIIKFNGNELVNVGTDQTINGTKIFNGVFQVNPAGTYNNEGIRIAKATNGLSQIQFGCDSAQTSGQIQGQWAAGIMIRQDTQSKEFVICLTSDFGNDDRGLRISADGNTLTFNGSVIAGVGATNGATNGSVNYSAGNPILWGVNSVGTEGGFYSDGPKVYWRAKPITLGAVPP
;
A
#
# COMPACT_ATOMS: atom_id res chain seq x y z
N GLN A 1 50.64 36.04 -48.55
CA GLN A 1 50.13 37.42 -48.52
C GLN A 1 49.15 37.47 -47.35
N GLN A 2 49.47 38.22 -46.29
CA GLN A 2 48.58 38.40 -45.14
C GLN A 2 47.58 39.49 -45.52
N LEU A 3 46.29 39.15 -45.63
CA LEU A 3 45.24 40.16 -45.74
C LEU A 3 44.92 40.66 -44.33
N THR A 4 45.23 41.93 -44.07
CA THR A 4 44.71 42.64 -42.90
C THR A 4 43.52 43.46 -43.38
N TYR A 5 42.33 43.20 -42.85
CA TYR A 5 41.10 43.88 -43.24
C TYR A 5 40.27 44.16 -42.00
N ASP A 6 39.88 45.43 -41.82
CA ASP A 6 39.16 45.92 -40.63
C ASP A 6 37.63 45.96 -40.81
N GLY A 7 37.11 45.33 -41.88
CA GLY A 7 35.67 45.26 -42.19
C GLY A 7 35.14 43.84 -42.34
N ASN A 8 33.88 43.70 -42.74
CA ASN A 8 33.27 42.40 -43.04
C ASN A 8 33.86 41.79 -44.32
N ILE A 9 34.46 40.61 -44.24
CA ILE A 9 34.98 39.87 -45.40
C ILE A 9 33.89 38.94 -45.92
N THR A 10 33.46 39.14 -47.18
CA THR A 10 32.69 38.14 -47.92
C THR A 10 33.64 37.39 -48.84
N ALA A 11 33.89 36.11 -48.58
CA ALA A 11 34.70 35.28 -49.45
C ALA A 11 33.89 34.08 -49.93
N THR A 12 33.91 33.85 -51.25
CA THR A 12 33.23 32.73 -51.89
C THR A 12 34.07 31.44 -51.87
N LYS A 13 35.35 31.56 -51.51
CA LYS A 13 36.27 30.42 -51.38
C LYS A 13 37.45 30.80 -50.47
N PHE A 14 37.73 29.98 -49.46
CA PHE A 14 38.98 30.03 -48.70
C PHE A 14 39.79 28.78 -49.08
N ILE A 15 40.81 28.95 -49.94
CA ILE A 15 41.70 27.85 -50.30
C ILE A 15 42.99 28.01 -49.50
N LYS A 16 43.24 27.11 -48.57
CA LYS A 16 44.60 26.91 -48.07
C LYS A 16 45.43 26.28 -49.18
N THR A 17 46.53 26.91 -49.58
CA THR A 17 47.45 26.33 -50.57
C THR A 17 47.96 24.98 -50.06
N GLY A 18 47.62 23.88 -50.75
CA GLY A 18 47.99 22.52 -50.37
C GLY A 18 47.11 21.85 -49.31
N GLY A 19 46.05 22.51 -48.83
CA GLY A 19 45.06 21.94 -47.90
C GLY A 19 43.75 21.51 -48.57
N LEU A 20 42.87 20.87 -47.81
CA LEU A 20 41.51 20.52 -48.24
C LEU A 20 40.63 21.77 -48.34
N ALA A 21 39.58 21.72 -49.16
CA ALA A 21 38.60 22.80 -49.27
C ALA A 21 37.83 23.06 -47.95
N THR A 22 37.93 22.12 -47.01
CA THR A 22 37.37 22.19 -45.67
C THR A 22 38.38 22.69 -44.65
N GLU A 23 39.55 23.21 -45.01
CA GLU A 23 40.59 23.64 -44.07
C GLU A 23 40.85 25.16 -44.13
N ILE A 24 40.99 25.79 -42.96
CA ILE A 24 41.40 27.18 -42.78
C ILE A 24 42.76 27.22 -42.08
N LEU A 25 43.65 28.11 -42.53
CA LEU A 25 44.92 28.41 -41.88
C LEU A 25 44.71 29.45 -40.77
N CYS A 26 45.01 29.08 -39.53
CA CYS A 26 44.97 29.96 -38.37
C CYS A 26 46.15 30.94 -38.39
N ALA A 27 46.02 32.09 -37.72
CA ALA A 27 47.06 33.12 -37.66
C ALA A 27 48.37 32.63 -36.97
N ASN A 28 48.30 31.57 -36.15
CA ASN A 28 49.45 30.94 -35.50
C ASN A 28 50.16 29.90 -36.37
N GLY A 29 49.72 29.68 -37.62
CA GLY A 29 50.29 28.70 -38.54
C GLY A 29 49.61 27.33 -38.52
N ASP A 30 48.68 27.08 -37.59
CA ASP A 30 47.94 25.81 -37.49
C ASP A 30 46.83 25.70 -38.55
N THR A 31 46.27 24.50 -38.70
CA THR A 31 45.14 24.22 -39.59
C THR A 31 43.92 23.82 -38.77
N THR A 32 42.75 24.36 -39.09
CA THR A 32 41.46 23.92 -38.54
C THR A 32 40.49 23.56 -39.66
N THR A 33 39.52 22.67 -39.43
CA THR A 33 38.47 22.38 -40.40
C THR A 33 37.29 23.36 -40.29
N ILE A 34 36.67 23.67 -41.43
CA ILE A 34 35.43 24.45 -41.60
C ILE A 34 34.25 23.64 -41.05
N ASP A 35 34.27 22.32 -41.26
CA ASP A 35 33.38 21.42 -40.54
C ASP A 35 33.76 21.47 -39.07
N SER A 36 32.84 21.97 -38.25
CA SER A 36 32.87 21.98 -36.77
C SER A 36 33.69 23.08 -36.09
N LYS A 37 33.10 24.29 -35.99
CA LYS A 37 32.90 25.02 -34.72
C LYS A 37 32.34 26.42 -34.99
N LEU A 38 31.03 26.49 -35.24
CA LEU A 38 30.33 27.76 -35.05
C LEU A 38 30.33 28.03 -33.54
N SER A 39 31.08 29.03 -33.12
CA SER A 39 31.11 29.45 -31.72
C SER A 39 31.06 30.96 -31.62
N ARG A 40 30.38 31.47 -30.60
CA ARG A 40 30.37 32.88 -30.27
C ARG A 40 30.51 33.09 -28.78
N THR A 41 31.30 34.09 -28.41
CA THR A 41 31.44 34.54 -27.03
C THR A 41 30.57 35.76 -26.79
N TYR A 42 29.88 35.76 -25.67
CA TYR A 42 28.92 36.76 -25.24
C TYR A 42 29.31 37.32 -23.87
N ASN A 43 28.98 38.58 -23.63
CA ASN A 43 29.08 39.16 -22.30
C ASN A 43 27.78 38.89 -21.53
N GLY A 44 27.77 37.84 -20.71
CA GLY A 44 26.64 37.43 -19.88
C GLY A 44 26.58 38.13 -18.52
N GLY A 45 27.35 39.20 -18.29
CA GLY A 45 27.41 39.91 -17.01
C GLY A 45 26.04 40.42 -16.52
N SER A 46 25.23 40.97 -17.44
CA SER A 46 23.89 41.51 -17.13
C SER A 46 22.76 40.48 -17.25
N GLY A 47 23.06 39.24 -17.65
CA GLY A 47 22.05 38.27 -18.08
C GLY A 47 21.40 38.67 -19.42
N GLY A 48 20.35 37.96 -19.81
CA GLY A 48 19.60 38.21 -21.04
C GLY A 48 19.40 36.96 -21.89
N TYR A 49 18.99 37.13 -23.14
CA TYR A 49 18.67 36.04 -24.04
C TYR A 49 19.68 35.94 -25.17
N ILE A 50 20.14 34.71 -25.44
CA ILE A 50 20.99 34.39 -26.58
C ILE A 50 20.16 33.61 -27.58
N ARG A 51 20.15 34.07 -28.84
CA ARG A 51 19.55 33.33 -29.95
C ARG A 51 20.48 32.20 -30.38
N LEU A 52 20.02 30.96 -30.23
CA LEU A 52 20.79 29.79 -30.64
C LEU A 52 20.76 29.63 -32.16
N CYS A 53 19.55 29.55 -32.74
CA CYS A 53 19.34 29.36 -34.16
C CYS A 53 17.87 29.64 -34.54
N VAL A 54 17.60 29.63 -35.85
CA VAL A 54 16.28 29.75 -36.46
C VAL A 54 15.98 28.47 -37.24
N PHE A 55 14.75 27.98 -37.14
CA PHE A 55 14.19 26.90 -37.94
C PHE A 55 13.08 27.48 -38.82
N PRO A 56 13.35 27.73 -40.12
CA PRO A 56 12.34 28.24 -41.04
C PRO A 56 11.28 27.17 -41.33
N GLY A 57 10.03 27.60 -41.43
CA GLY A 57 8.93 26.74 -41.85
C GLY A 57 9.07 26.33 -43.30
N ASP A 58 8.78 25.08 -43.58
CA ASP A 58 8.69 24.55 -44.94
C ASP A 58 7.79 23.32 -44.96
N ALA A 59 7.16 23.04 -46.09
CA ALA A 59 6.35 21.85 -46.29
C ALA A 59 7.26 20.64 -46.55
N GLY A 60 7.25 19.65 -45.65
CA GLY A 60 7.92 18.36 -45.91
C GLY A 60 8.50 17.70 -44.68
N VAL A 61 8.62 16.37 -44.73
CA VAL A 61 9.09 15.54 -43.61
C VAL A 61 10.60 15.62 -43.43
N GLY A 62 11.07 15.63 -42.17
CA GLY A 62 12.49 15.53 -41.84
C GLY A 62 12.89 16.44 -40.70
N ASN A 63 13.46 15.85 -39.65
CA ASN A 63 13.76 16.52 -38.39
C ASN A 63 15.29 16.70 -38.27
N PRO A 64 15.85 17.88 -38.63
CA PRO A 64 17.27 18.14 -38.42
C PRO A 64 17.58 18.14 -36.91
N TYR A 65 18.83 17.83 -36.57
CA TYR A 65 19.32 17.88 -35.20
C TYR A 65 20.48 18.86 -35.09
N ILE A 66 20.50 19.63 -34.00
CA ILE A 66 21.63 20.49 -33.66
C ILE A 66 21.85 20.45 -32.13
N GLN A 67 23.12 20.42 -31.74
CA GLN A 67 23.56 20.45 -30.36
C GLN A 67 24.43 21.67 -30.10
N PHE A 68 24.17 22.33 -28.99
CA PHE A 68 24.97 23.42 -28.48
C PHE A 68 25.62 23.04 -27.15
N GLN A 69 26.86 23.50 -26.96
CA GLN A 69 27.53 23.54 -25.67
C GLN A 69 27.61 24.98 -25.20
N VAL A 70 27.14 25.23 -23.99
CA VAL A 70 27.23 26.53 -23.32
C VAL A 70 28.27 26.42 -22.21
N GLN A 71 29.37 27.15 -22.34
CA GLN A 71 30.42 27.22 -21.36
C GLN A 71 30.46 28.60 -20.72
N CYS A 72 30.42 28.65 -19.40
CA CYS A 72 30.49 29.89 -18.63
C CYS A 72 31.81 30.00 -17.86
N ASN A 73 32.02 31.09 -17.12
CA ASN A 73 33.28 31.36 -16.39
C ASN A 73 33.77 30.26 -15.44
N THR A 74 32.88 29.39 -14.95
CA THR A 74 33.27 28.26 -14.08
C THR A 74 33.83 27.06 -14.85
N ASN A 75 33.92 27.16 -16.18
CA ASN A 75 34.17 26.04 -17.10
C ASN A 75 33.14 24.91 -17.02
N ALA A 76 32.05 25.09 -16.27
CA ALA A 76 30.95 24.16 -16.25
C ALA A 76 30.23 24.21 -17.60
N MET A 77 29.99 23.04 -18.18
CA MET A 77 29.41 22.88 -19.51
C MET A 77 27.94 22.48 -19.39
N GLN A 78 27.08 23.15 -20.16
CA GLN A 78 25.69 22.77 -20.37
C GLN A 78 25.53 22.29 -21.81
N THR A 79 24.73 21.25 -22.01
CA THR A 79 24.47 20.70 -23.35
C THR A 79 23.01 20.89 -23.70
N ILE A 80 22.76 21.33 -24.93
CA ILE A 80 21.43 21.63 -25.44
C ILE A 80 21.24 20.90 -26.74
N ASP A 81 20.30 19.98 -26.77
CA ASP A 81 19.89 19.24 -27.96
C ASP A 81 18.59 19.84 -28.48
N LEU A 82 18.49 20.08 -29.79
CA LEU A 82 17.28 20.58 -30.44
C LEU A 82 16.90 19.72 -31.65
N VAL A 83 15.62 19.38 -31.74
CA VAL A 83 15.02 18.63 -32.84
C VAL A 83 13.64 19.24 -33.18
N PRO A 84 13.52 20.10 -34.20
CA PRO A 84 12.22 20.48 -34.75
C PRO A 84 11.53 19.29 -35.40
N ASN A 85 10.25 19.10 -35.10
CA ASN A 85 9.39 18.08 -35.69
C ASN A 85 8.62 18.67 -36.87
N TYR A 86 9.06 18.35 -38.08
CA TYR A 86 8.42 18.78 -39.32
C TYR A 86 7.37 17.77 -39.78
N SER A 87 6.21 18.29 -40.19
CA SER A 87 5.15 17.58 -40.88
C SER A 87 4.98 18.10 -42.31
N SER A 88 4.04 17.52 -43.06
CA SER A 88 3.63 18.06 -44.36
C SER A 88 3.09 19.50 -44.27
N SER A 89 2.72 19.94 -43.07
CA SER A 89 2.10 21.24 -42.83
C SER A 89 3.06 22.24 -42.19
N GLY A 90 4.36 21.96 -42.05
CA GLY A 90 5.33 22.85 -41.38
C GLY A 90 5.90 22.26 -40.10
N ILE A 91 6.27 23.11 -39.13
CA ILE A 91 6.82 22.65 -37.84
C ILE A 91 5.67 22.47 -36.84
N ASP A 92 5.46 21.24 -36.38
CA ASP A 92 4.41 20.91 -35.40
C ASP A 92 4.86 21.23 -33.97
N ALA A 93 6.13 20.99 -33.66
CA ALA A 93 6.73 21.24 -32.35
C ALA A 93 8.26 21.37 -32.46
N LEU A 94 8.87 22.08 -31.52
CA LEU A 94 10.33 22.06 -31.32
C LEU A 94 10.64 21.30 -30.02
N TYR A 95 11.22 20.11 -30.15
CA TYR A 95 11.69 19.35 -29.00
C TYR A 95 13.11 19.77 -28.67
N GLY A 96 13.44 19.73 -27.38
CA GLY A 96 14.81 19.89 -26.94
C GLY A 96 15.06 19.25 -25.59
N VAL A 97 16.33 18.94 -25.35
CA VAL A 97 16.83 18.48 -24.06
C VAL A 97 17.88 19.46 -23.60
N PHE A 98 17.73 19.94 -22.38
CA PHE A 98 18.69 20.80 -21.72
C PHE A 98 19.33 20.06 -20.55
N THR A 99 20.63 19.80 -20.65
CA THR A 99 21.42 19.18 -19.59
C THR A 99 22.14 20.27 -18.81
N ALA A 100 21.76 20.43 -17.55
CA ALA A 100 22.32 21.41 -16.63
C ALA A 100 23.81 21.14 -16.31
N PRO A 101 24.57 22.13 -15.80
CA PRO A 101 26.01 21.98 -15.58
C PRO A 101 26.29 21.11 -14.35
N ALA A 102 27.47 20.50 -14.29
CA ALA A 102 27.94 19.73 -13.11
C ALA A 102 28.11 20.59 -11.83
N TYR A 103 28.14 21.92 -11.96
CA TYR A 103 28.23 22.84 -10.83
C TYR A 103 26.83 23.36 -10.44
N VAL A 104 26.15 22.60 -9.59
CA VAL A 104 24.86 22.96 -8.98
C VAL A 104 25.09 23.25 -7.48
N LYS A 105 24.59 24.39 -6.96
CA LYS A 105 24.70 24.70 -5.52
C LYS A 105 23.84 23.75 -4.68
N THR A 106 24.03 23.77 -3.36
CA THR A 106 23.25 23.05 -2.31
C THR A 106 21.74 23.35 -2.27
N LYS A 107 21.19 24.04 -3.27
CA LYS A 107 19.77 24.40 -3.41
C LYS A 107 19.17 24.10 -4.79
N TYR A 108 19.84 23.27 -5.60
CA TYR A 108 19.33 22.80 -6.90
C TYR A 108 19.06 23.93 -7.93
N ASN A 109 19.73 25.07 -7.76
CA ASN A 109 19.72 26.18 -8.71
C ASN A 109 21.02 26.18 -9.53
N ILE A 110 20.90 26.49 -10.82
CA ILE A 110 22.05 26.84 -11.65
C ILE A 110 22.66 28.11 -11.03
N TYR A 111 23.94 28.07 -10.70
CA TYR A 111 24.60 29.22 -10.04
C TYR A 111 25.08 30.24 -11.06
N TYR A 112 25.62 29.75 -12.17
CA TYR A 112 26.02 30.51 -13.34
C TYR A 112 25.70 29.70 -14.60
N GLY A 113 25.17 30.35 -15.62
CA GLY A 113 24.84 29.74 -16.91
C GLY A 113 23.42 29.98 -17.37
N ALA A 114 22.99 29.18 -18.34
CA ALA A 114 21.65 29.23 -18.88
C ALA A 114 20.67 28.58 -17.89
N ASP A 115 19.57 29.25 -17.57
CA ASP A 115 18.52 28.76 -16.65
C ASP A 115 17.20 28.44 -17.35
N LYS A 116 17.07 28.80 -18.64
CA LYS A 116 15.90 28.47 -19.44
C LYS A 116 16.30 28.15 -20.88
N LEU A 117 15.59 27.18 -21.45
CA LEU A 117 15.52 26.93 -22.89
C LEU A 117 14.10 27.26 -23.36
N LEU A 118 14.00 28.12 -24.36
CA LEU A 118 12.74 28.70 -24.82
C LEU A 118 12.68 28.66 -26.34
N HIS A 119 11.48 28.65 -26.89
CA HIS A 119 11.27 28.98 -28.29
C HIS A 119 10.13 29.99 -28.49
N THR A 120 10.28 30.79 -29.54
CA THR A 120 9.22 31.65 -30.08
C THR A 120 8.92 31.22 -31.51
N HIS A 121 7.74 31.55 -32.01
CA HIS A 121 7.44 31.39 -33.43
C HIS A 121 6.58 32.53 -33.96
N THR A 122 6.69 32.79 -35.26
CA THR A 122 5.84 33.70 -36.02
C THR A 122 5.29 32.97 -37.24
N GLY A 123 4.09 33.33 -37.69
CA GLY A 123 3.40 32.62 -38.77
C GLY A 123 2.75 31.31 -38.32
N ALA A 124 2.14 30.60 -39.27
CA ALA A 124 1.48 29.32 -39.03
C ALA A 124 1.83 28.34 -40.17
N TYR A 125 1.79 27.05 -39.86
CA TYR A 125 2.02 25.98 -40.83
C TYR A 125 3.38 26.11 -41.55
N SER A 126 3.40 25.94 -42.88
CA SER A 126 4.62 26.03 -43.70
C SER A 126 5.23 27.43 -43.75
N ALA A 127 4.55 28.46 -43.23
CA ALA A 127 5.10 29.80 -43.07
C ALA A 127 5.63 30.07 -41.64
N ALA A 128 5.54 29.09 -40.72
CA ALA A 128 5.93 29.27 -39.32
C ALA A 128 7.46 29.32 -39.18
N THR A 129 8.02 30.35 -38.58
CA THR A 129 9.46 30.43 -38.29
C THR A 129 9.69 30.31 -36.80
N TYR A 130 10.40 29.26 -36.38
CA TYR A 130 10.73 29.02 -34.97
C TYR A 130 12.11 29.57 -34.65
N THR A 131 12.24 30.21 -33.49
CA THR A 131 13.53 30.69 -32.99
C THR A 131 13.80 30.08 -31.62
N ALA A 132 14.97 29.45 -31.45
CA ALA A 132 15.40 28.87 -30.19
C ALA A 132 16.27 29.86 -29.40
N TRP A 133 15.98 29.97 -28.11
CA TRP A 133 16.61 30.92 -27.20
C TRP A 133 17.04 30.23 -25.91
N ILE A 134 18.16 30.70 -25.35
CA ILE A 134 18.49 30.46 -23.96
C ILE A 134 18.43 31.75 -23.18
N HIS A 135 17.94 31.69 -21.94
CA HIS A 135 18.09 32.77 -20.99
C HIS A 135 19.34 32.52 -20.15
N MET A 136 20.17 33.54 -20.00
CA MET A 136 21.39 33.55 -19.20
C MET A 136 21.15 34.27 -17.89
N MET A 137 21.59 33.65 -16.79
CA MET A 137 21.59 34.31 -15.49
C MET A 137 22.57 35.48 -15.46
N ALA A 138 22.21 36.54 -14.74
CA ALA A 138 23.12 37.63 -14.44
C ALA A 138 24.37 37.10 -13.70
N ASN A 139 25.52 37.75 -13.92
CA ASN A 139 26.83 37.37 -13.40
C ASN A 139 27.39 36.03 -13.94
N SER A 140 26.85 35.48 -15.03
CA SER A 140 27.41 34.27 -15.68
C SER A 140 28.78 34.51 -16.34
N GLY A 141 29.17 35.79 -16.49
CA GLY A 141 30.47 36.19 -17.01
C GLY A 141 30.59 36.09 -18.53
N ASN A 142 31.76 35.71 -19.03
CA ASN A 142 31.94 35.43 -20.46
C ASN A 142 31.34 34.06 -20.78
N VAL A 143 30.37 34.05 -21.67
CA VAL A 143 29.63 32.86 -22.06
C VAL A 143 30.04 32.51 -23.48
N THR A 144 30.63 31.34 -23.66
CA THR A 144 30.91 30.82 -25.00
C THR A 144 29.86 29.78 -25.35
N VAL A 145 29.13 30.01 -26.44
CA VAL A 145 28.21 29.03 -27.00
C VAL A 145 28.86 28.48 -28.26
N SER A 146 28.97 27.15 -28.36
CA SER A 146 29.50 26.46 -29.54
C SER A 146 28.51 25.42 -30.04
N VAL A 147 28.46 25.23 -31.36
CA VAL A 147 27.80 24.07 -31.96
C VAL A 147 28.73 22.87 -31.80
N SER A 148 28.31 21.89 -31.01
CA SER A 148 29.09 20.68 -30.73
C SER A 148 28.77 19.54 -31.70
N ASN A 149 27.54 19.51 -32.23
CA ASN A 149 27.11 18.54 -33.22
C ASN A 149 25.97 19.12 -34.08
N GLN A 150 25.95 18.84 -35.37
CA GLN A 150 24.86 19.21 -36.27
C GLN A 150 24.66 18.08 -37.28
N SER A 151 23.42 17.66 -37.46
CA SER A 151 23.08 16.61 -38.42
C SER A 151 23.36 17.04 -39.86
N SER A 152 23.89 16.11 -40.66
CA SER A 152 24.00 16.26 -42.12
C SER A 152 22.65 16.06 -42.84
N TYR A 153 21.60 15.66 -42.11
CA TYR A 153 20.24 15.50 -42.64
C TYR A 153 19.47 16.83 -42.59
N TRP A 154 19.07 17.34 -43.76
CA TRP A 154 18.44 18.66 -43.94
C TRP A 154 19.15 19.83 -43.24
N PRO A 155 20.47 20.02 -43.45
CA PRO A 155 21.25 21.02 -42.73
C PRO A 155 20.80 22.46 -43.04
N THR A 156 20.18 22.68 -44.20
CA THR A 156 19.63 23.98 -44.62
C THR A 156 18.42 24.45 -43.80
N ARG A 157 17.79 23.55 -43.02
CA ARG A 157 16.66 23.86 -42.13
C ARG A 157 17.09 24.39 -40.76
N VAL A 158 18.39 24.56 -40.51
CA VAL A 158 18.93 25.23 -39.32
C VAL A 158 19.72 26.44 -39.79
N THR A 159 19.16 27.62 -39.58
CA THR A 159 19.71 28.88 -40.09
C THR A 159 20.04 29.82 -38.94
N GLU A 160 20.74 30.92 -39.28
CA GLU A 160 21.01 32.02 -38.36
C GLU A 160 21.65 31.62 -37.01
N ILE A 161 22.48 30.58 -37.04
CA ILE A 161 23.15 30.01 -35.88
C ILE A 161 24.09 31.04 -35.23
N LEU A 162 23.83 31.39 -33.97
CA LEU A 162 24.63 32.32 -33.13
C LEU A 162 24.90 33.70 -33.78
N THR A 163 23.97 34.18 -34.60
CA THR A 163 24.15 35.40 -35.42
C THR A 163 23.87 36.71 -34.71
N GLN A 164 23.18 36.71 -33.56
CA GLN A 164 22.85 37.92 -32.80
C GLN A 164 23.62 38.01 -31.49
N ASP A 165 23.85 39.24 -31.01
CA ASP A 165 24.31 39.53 -29.64
C ASP A 165 23.21 39.28 -28.60
N VAL A 166 23.58 39.31 -27.31
CA VAL A 166 22.65 39.16 -26.19
C VAL A 166 21.59 40.26 -26.23
N VAL A 167 20.32 39.88 -26.07
CA VAL A 167 19.20 40.83 -25.95
C VAL A 167 18.60 40.79 -24.54
N SER A 168 18.11 41.93 -24.04
CA SER A 168 17.53 42.00 -22.69
C SER A 168 16.13 41.38 -22.58
N SER A 169 15.42 41.27 -23.71
CA SER A 169 14.08 40.69 -23.79
C SER A 169 13.81 40.11 -25.18
N ILE A 170 12.88 39.16 -25.25
CA ILE A 170 12.39 38.57 -26.51
C ILE A 170 10.87 38.79 -26.60
N SER A 171 10.39 39.15 -27.79
CA SER A 171 8.98 39.43 -28.05
C SER A 171 8.23 38.18 -28.53
N GLY A 172 6.89 38.22 -28.47
CA GLY A 172 6.02 37.13 -28.91
C GLY A 172 5.73 36.10 -27.82
N ASN A 173 4.96 35.07 -28.16
CA ASN A 173 4.61 34.00 -27.23
C ASN A 173 5.82 33.08 -27.01
N GLN A 174 6.22 32.92 -25.75
CA GLN A 174 7.39 32.14 -25.36
C GLN A 174 6.94 30.80 -24.81
N THR A 175 7.40 29.72 -25.43
CA THR A 175 7.16 28.36 -24.95
C THR A 175 8.44 27.82 -24.32
N GLN A 176 8.37 27.40 -23.06
CA GLN A 176 9.50 26.82 -22.36
C GLN A 176 9.66 25.34 -22.73
N ILE A 177 10.86 24.98 -23.15
CA ILE A 177 11.21 23.57 -23.41
C ILE A 177 11.63 22.95 -22.07
N PRO A 178 11.06 21.80 -21.67
CA PRO A 178 11.39 21.14 -20.42
C PRO A 178 12.89 20.84 -20.28
N MET A 179 13.45 21.13 -19.10
CA MET A 179 14.84 20.81 -18.78
C MET A 179 14.91 19.46 -18.05
N SER A 180 15.77 18.56 -18.50
CA SER A 180 15.99 17.27 -17.84
C SER A 180 17.24 17.37 -16.97
N PHE A 181 17.07 17.30 -15.65
CA PHE A 181 18.19 17.29 -14.72
C PHE A 181 18.65 15.85 -14.48
N ASN A 182 19.84 15.49 -14.94
CA ASN A 182 20.47 14.22 -14.57
C ASN A 182 21.14 14.43 -13.19
N LEU A 183 20.43 14.14 -12.10
CA LEU A 183 20.95 14.32 -10.74
C LEU A 183 21.29 12.95 -10.14
N GLY A 184 22.57 12.74 -9.78
CA GLY A 184 23.03 11.58 -9.01
C GLY A 184 22.45 11.49 -7.60
N SER A 185 21.62 12.45 -7.19
CA SER A 185 20.95 12.48 -5.89
C SER A 185 19.72 13.40 -5.94
N GLY A 186 18.55 12.83 -6.20
CA GLY A 186 17.25 13.50 -6.09
C GLY A 186 16.76 14.19 -7.37
N GLY A 187 16.36 13.38 -8.36
CA GLY A 187 15.69 13.89 -9.56
C GLY A 187 14.26 14.36 -9.25
N ILE A 188 13.91 15.55 -9.74
CA ILE A 188 12.52 15.99 -9.90
C ILE A 188 12.07 15.48 -11.26
N ILE A 189 11.13 14.55 -11.32
CA ILE A 189 10.38 14.32 -12.56
C ILE A 189 9.34 15.44 -12.62
N GLY A 190 9.49 16.35 -13.59
CA GLY A 190 8.76 17.61 -13.74
C GLY A 190 7.36 17.62 -13.13
N ASP A 191 7.18 18.46 -12.09
CA ASP A 191 5.94 18.69 -11.33
C ASP A 191 5.25 17.46 -10.70
N MET A 192 5.70 16.22 -10.93
CA MET A 192 5.03 14.99 -10.48
C MET A 192 5.65 14.32 -9.26
N LEU A 193 6.98 14.37 -9.12
CA LEU A 193 7.67 13.63 -8.05
C LEU A 193 8.82 14.45 -7.46
N GLN A 194 8.70 14.76 -6.18
CA GLN A 194 9.79 15.32 -5.38
C GLN A 194 10.27 14.26 -4.40
N VAL A 195 11.49 13.76 -4.61
CA VAL A 195 12.24 13.02 -3.60
C VAL A 195 13.16 14.03 -2.92
N ASN A 196 12.79 14.49 -1.73
CA ASN A 196 13.62 15.42 -0.97
C ASN A 196 14.34 14.65 0.16
N PRO A 197 15.63 14.30 -0.02
CA PRO A 197 16.34 13.51 0.99
C PRO A 197 16.77 14.29 2.25
N PHE A 198 16.62 15.63 2.34
CA PHE A 198 17.32 16.38 3.39
C PHE A 198 16.57 17.46 4.21
N ASP A 199 15.44 18.06 3.78
CA ASP A 199 14.80 19.12 4.62
C ASP A 199 13.29 19.37 4.37
N ARG A 200 12.48 19.32 5.44
CA ARG A 200 11.03 19.68 5.51
C ARG A 200 10.75 21.19 5.44
N ASN A 201 11.78 22.04 5.39
CA ASN A 201 11.63 23.51 5.34
C ASN A 201 11.80 24.09 3.92
N TYR A 202 11.68 23.28 2.87
CA TYR A 202 11.86 23.75 1.50
C TYR A 202 10.71 24.69 1.06
N PRO A 203 10.97 25.87 0.47
CA PRO A 203 9.91 26.84 0.17
C PRO A 203 9.13 26.57 -1.14
N ALA A 204 9.53 25.59 -1.95
CA ALA A 204 8.94 25.32 -3.26
C ALA A 204 8.57 23.85 -3.41
N TYR A 205 7.38 23.46 -2.94
CA TYR A 205 6.93 22.09 -3.09
C TYR A 205 6.12 21.87 -4.37
N ASN A 206 6.26 20.68 -4.96
CA ASN A 206 5.39 20.27 -6.06
C ASN A 206 4.00 19.84 -5.56
N ASN A 207 3.04 19.86 -6.49
CA ASN A 207 1.75 19.22 -6.29
C ASN A 207 1.89 17.69 -6.41
N GLY A 208 0.92 16.93 -5.91
CA GLY A 208 0.89 15.48 -6.11
C GLY A 208 1.55 14.69 -4.99
N ILE A 209 2.76 14.15 -5.21
CA ILE A 209 3.43 13.19 -4.32
C ILE A 209 4.73 13.77 -3.76
N ARG A 210 4.94 13.65 -2.44
CA ARG A 210 6.18 14.05 -1.76
C ARG A 210 6.74 12.89 -0.94
N ILE A 211 8.02 12.60 -1.10
CA ILE A 211 8.75 11.63 -0.28
C ILE A 211 9.88 12.38 0.43
N GLY A 212 9.90 12.31 1.76
CA GLY A 212 10.92 13.01 2.55
C GLY A 212 11.28 12.29 3.84
N ASN A 213 12.55 12.45 4.23
CA ASN A 213 13.08 12.04 5.52
C ASN A 213 13.41 13.29 6.35
N ASN A 214 13.13 13.26 7.64
CA ASN A 214 13.50 14.29 8.59
C ASN A 214 14.68 13.81 9.42
N ASN A 215 15.86 14.33 9.12
CA ASN A 215 17.10 13.99 9.81
C ASN A 215 17.14 14.43 11.30
N GLY A 216 16.10 15.10 11.81
CA GLY A 216 16.03 15.59 13.20
C GLY A 216 15.22 14.74 14.18
N ASP A 217 14.20 14.00 13.72
CA ASP A 217 13.26 13.25 14.57
C ASP A 217 13.07 11.79 14.13
N SER A 218 13.88 11.30 13.17
CA SER A 218 13.78 9.98 12.55
C SER A 218 12.42 9.71 11.88
N THR A 219 11.64 10.75 11.58
CA THR A 219 10.38 10.59 10.86
C THR A 219 10.61 10.59 9.36
N SER A 220 9.93 9.69 8.65
CA SER A 220 9.90 9.70 7.18
C SER A 220 8.47 9.55 6.72
N SER A 221 8.12 10.26 5.66
CA SER A 221 6.73 10.32 5.21
C SER A 221 6.64 10.33 3.69
N LEU A 222 5.65 9.59 3.19
CA LEU A 222 5.11 9.70 1.85
C LEU A 222 3.78 10.45 1.94
N TYR A 223 3.69 11.62 1.33
CA TYR A 223 2.47 12.42 1.27
C TYR A 223 1.83 12.28 -0.12
N LEU A 224 0.50 12.15 -0.13
CA LEU A 224 -0.34 12.03 -1.33
C LEU A 224 -1.35 13.17 -1.37
N GLY A 225 -1.55 13.79 -2.54
CA GLY A 225 -2.50 14.89 -2.71
C GLY A 225 -1.97 16.24 -2.20
N CYS A 226 -0.65 16.45 -2.32
CA CYS A 226 -0.03 17.69 -1.89
C CYS A 226 -0.36 18.88 -2.78
N ILE A 227 -0.43 20.08 -2.19
CA ILE A 227 -0.54 21.37 -2.92
C ILE A 227 0.68 22.25 -2.63
N LYS A 228 1.14 23.00 -3.65
CA LYS A 228 2.35 23.83 -3.59
C LYS A 228 2.43 24.81 -2.41
N THR A 229 1.29 25.32 -1.96
CA THR A 229 1.19 26.34 -0.89
C THR A 229 1.20 25.76 0.53
N ALA A 230 0.91 24.47 0.70
CA ALA A 230 0.92 23.81 2.01
C ALA A 230 2.26 23.09 2.21
N THR A 231 3.21 23.80 2.81
CA THR A 231 4.63 23.44 2.89
C THR A 231 4.99 22.64 4.15
N ASN A 232 4.37 22.98 5.28
CA ASN A 232 4.61 22.39 6.60
C ASN A 232 3.33 22.28 7.45
N THR A 233 2.17 22.59 6.86
CA THR A 233 0.86 22.56 7.53
C THR A 233 0.07 21.34 7.09
N THR A 234 -0.85 20.93 7.95
CA THR A 234 -1.84 19.92 7.58
C THR A 234 -2.76 20.47 6.49
N GLN A 235 -3.19 19.62 5.55
CA GLN A 235 -4.00 20.03 4.40
C GLN A 235 -5.20 19.10 4.24
N ALA A 236 -6.40 19.68 4.10
CA ALA A 236 -7.60 18.90 3.79
C ALA A 236 -7.43 18.20 2.43
N GLY A 237 -7.77 16.91 2.38
CA GLY A 237 -7.61 16.07 1.18
C GLY A 237 -6.22 15.45 1.00
N GLN A 238 -5.23 15.84 1.81
CA GLN A 238 -3.90 15.21 1.79
C GLN A 238 -3.83 14.03 2.77
N TRP A 239 -3.28 12.92 2.28
CA TRP A 239 -2.98 11.72 3.08
C TRP A 239 -1.49 11.56 3.28
N GLU A 240 -1.09 10.98 4.41
CA GLU A 240 0.30 10.66 4.71
C GLU A 240 0.45 9.20 5.14
N ILE A 241 1.52 8.57 4.65
CA ILE A 241 2.04 7.29 5.13
C ILE A 241 3.36 7.62 5.80
N SER A 242 3.45 7.42 7.12
CA SER A 242 4.58 7.92 7.89
C SER A 242 5.18 6.87 8.81
N LYS A 243 6.50 6.82 8.86
CA LYS A 243 7.22 6.29 10.02
C LYS A 243 7.36 7.42 11.04
N THR A 244 6.79 7.23 12.21
CA THR A 244 6.83 8.20 13.31
C THR A 244 8.07 7.97 14.19
N SER A 245 8.37 8.94 15.07
CA SER A 245 9.58 8.94 15.90
C SER A 245 9.60 7.79 16.92
N ASP A 246 8.42 7.30 17.33
CA ASP A 246 8.23 6.10 18.16
C ASP A 246 8.29 4.80 17.34
N LYS A 247 8.73 4.86 16.09
CA LYS A 247 8.92 3.77 15.13
C LYS A 247 7.64 3.18 14.54
N ALA A 248 6.45 3.65 14.93
CA ALA A 248 5.19 3.19 14.35
C ALA A 248 5.07 3.55 12.85
N LEU A 249 4.31 2.76 12.11
CA LEU A 249 3.88 3.04 10.75
C LEU A 249 2.42 3.48 10.76
N THR A 250 2.15 4.70 10.28
CA THR A 250 0.79 5.26 10.24
C THR A 250 0.33 5.55 8.83
N ILE A 251 -0.99 5.47 8.61
CA ILE A 251 -1.67 5.94 7.40
C ILE A 251 -2.86 6.78 7.84
N ASN A 252 -2.81 8.10 7.61
CA ASN A 252 -3.84 9.00 8.11
C ASN A 252 -4.02 10.25 7.22
N PRO A 253 -5.18 10.92 7.28
CA PRO A 253 -5.34 12.26 6.74
C PRO A 253 -4.43 13.23 7.49
N SER A 254 -3.64 14.01 6.77
CA SER A 254 -2.69 14.95 7.39
C SER A 254 -3.40 15.97 8.30
N SER A 255 -4.59 16.43 7.90
CA SER A 255 -5.47 17.36 8.65
C SER A 255 -5.93 16.83 9.99
N LEU A 256 -5.88 15.51 10.19
CA LEU A 256 -6.35 14.86 11.41
C LEU A 256 -5.21 14.14 12.15
N ARG A 257 -3.95 14.40 11.77
CA ARG A 257 -2.80 13.78 12.42
C ARG A 257 -2.80 14.10 13.91
N LYS A 258 -2.66 13.07 14.73
CA LYS A 258 -2.46 13.18 16.17
C LYS A 258 -1.24 12.36 16.59
N ALA A 259 -0.51 12.86 17.58
CA ALA A 259 0.68 12.20 18.12
C ALA A 259 0.36 10.87 18.85
N ASP A 260 -0.90 10.66 19.23
CA ASP A 260 -1.38 9.46 19.92
C ASP A 260 -1.83 8.35 18.96
N HIS A 261 -1.72 8.57 17.64
CA HIS A 261 -2.14 7.62 16.60
C HIS A 261 -3.62 7.20 16.68
N SER A 262 -4.49 8.06 17.24
CA SER A 262 -5.93 7.79 17.36
C SER A 262 -6.73 7.96 16.06
N VAL A 263 -6.07 8.27 14.94
CA VAL A 263 -6.71 8.49 13.63
C VAL A 263 -6.02 7.67 12.56
N GLY A 264 -6.82 7.01 11.71
CA GLY A 264 -6.32 6.22 10.59
C GLY A 264 -5.82 4.84 11.01
N LEU A 265 -4.95 4.25 10.20
CA LEU A 265 -4.28 2.99 10.48
C LEU A 265 -2.97 3.27 11.22
N SER A 266 -2.67 2.50 12.25
CA SER A 266 -1.39 2.51 12.93
C SER A 266 -0.91 1.09 13.19
N ILE A 267 0.38 0.84 12.92
CA ILE A 267 1.10 -0.38 13.26
C ILE A 267 2.25 0.05 14.17
N ASP A 268 2.37 -0.55 15.34
CA ASP A 268 3.42 -0.20 16.30
C ASP A 268 4.82 -0.63 15.85
N GLY A 269 5.84 -0.21 16.61
CA GLY A 269 7.24 -0.33 16.20
C GLY A 269 7.77 -1.76 16.05
N ASP A 270 7.18 -2.73 16.75
CA ASP A 270 7.50 -4.17 16.64
C ASP A 270 6.47 -4.95 15.82
N SER A 271 5.46 -4.25 15.27
CA SER A 271 4.36 -4.84 14.49
C SER A 271 3.49 -5.84 15.27
N SER A 272 3.51 -5.77 16.60
CA SER A 272 2.68 -6.62 17.46
C SER A 272 1.24 -6.11 17.56
N ILE A 273 1.01 -4.81 17.36
CA ILE A 273 -0.30 -4.16 17.50
C ILE A 273 -0.69 -3.42 16.21
N ILE A 274 -1.92 -3.65 15.74
CA ILE A 274 -2.56 -2.89 14.65
C ILE A 274 -3.81 -2.20 15.19
N LYS A 275 -3.92 -0.89 14.98
CA LYS A 275 -5.07 -0.07 15.38
C LYS A 275 -5.72 0.64 14.20
N PHE A 276 -7.04 0.81 14.25
CA PHE A 276 -7.80 1.66 13.34
C PHE A 276 -8.64 2.69 14.11
N ASN A 277 -8.37 3.97 13.87
CA ASN A 277 -8.95 5.09 14.63
C ASN A 277 -8.82 4.90 16.15
N GLY A 278 -7.64 4.47 16.61
CA GLY A 278 -7.35 4.19 18.02
C GLY A 278 -7.90 2.85 18.54
N ASN A 279 -8.76 2.16 17.79
CA ASN A 279 -9.31 0.86 18.20
C ASN A 279 -8.35 -0.26 17.83
N GLU A 280 -8.01 -1.12 18.79
CA GLU A 280 -7.18 -2.30 18.56
C GLU A 280 -7.90 -3.31 17.65
N LEU A 281 -7.24 -3.69 16.55
CA LEU A 281 -7.71 -4.74 15.63
C LEU A 281 -6.91 -6.03 15.79
N VAL A 282 -5.62 -5.91 16.12
CA VAL A 282 -4.70 -7.03 16.35
C VAL A 282 -3.78 -6.65 17.50
N ASN A 283 -3.58 -7.55 18.44
CA ASN A 283 -2.49 -7.52 19.40
C ASN A 283 -2.04 -8.96 19.67
N VAL A 284 -0.85 -9.31 19.21
CA VAL A 284 -0.31 -10.68 19.31
C VAL A 284 0.21 -11.02 20.72
N GLY A 285 0.32 -10.04 21.61
CA GLY A 285 0.82 -10.21 22.98
C GLY A 285 -0.27 -10.36 24.05
N THR A 286 -1.54 -10.19 23.70
CA THR A 286 -2.65 -10.20 24.66
C THR A 286 -3.85 -10.99 24.15
N ASP A 287 -4.72 -11.40 25.08
CA ASP A 287 -6.02 -11.96 24.74
C ASP A 287 -6.85 -10.96 23.92
N GLN A 288 -7.49 -11.44 22.87
CA GLN A 288 -8.33 -10.64 21.98
C GLN A 288 -9.81 -10.78 22.37
N THR A 289 -10.44 -9.69 22.81
CA THR A 289 -11.87 -9.66 23.11
C THR A 289 -12.68 -9.39 21.83
N ILE A 290 -13.67 -10.23 21.55
CA ILE A 290 -14.57 -10.06 20.41
C ILE A 290 -15.91 -9.50 20.91
N ASN A 291 -16.15 -8.21 20.73
CA ASN A 291 -17.39 -7.53 21.15
C ASN A 291 -18.57 -7.71 20.15
N GLY A 292 -18.35 -8.42 19.04
CA GLY A 292 -19.34 -8.62 17.97
C GLY A 292 -19.45 -10.08 17.52
N THR A 293 -20.15 -10.31 16.41
CA THR A 293 -20.20 -11.65 15.81
C THR A 293 -18.91 -11.93 15.04
N LYS A 294 -18.20 -13.01 15.38
CA LYS A 294 -17.08 -13.51 14.58
C LYS A 294 -17.46 -14.82 13.90
N ILE A 295 -17.37 -14.85 12.58
CA ILE A 295 -17.65 -16.03 11.76
C ILE A 295 -16.31 -16.62 11.33
N PHE A 296 -16.07 -17.89 11.63
CA PHE A 296 -14.88 -18.62 11.20
C PHE A 296 -15.23 -19.50 10.00
N ASN A 297 -14.50 -19.35 8.89
CA ASN A 297 -14.66 -20.24 7.74
C ASN A 297 -13.76 -21.47 7.92
N GLY A 298 -14.25 -22.49 8.63
CA GLY A 298 -13.51 -23.71 8.94
C GLY A 298 -13.65 -24.17 10.40
N VAL A 299 -12.64 -24.86 10.92
CA VAL A 299 -12.64 -25.38 12.29
C VAL A 299 -12.29 -24.26 13.27
N PHE A 300 -13.18 -23.97 14.21
CA PHE A 300 -12.91 -23.13 15.37
C PHE A 300 -12.39 -24.01 16.52
N GLN A 301 -11.14 -23.82 16.92
CA GLN A 301 -10.55 -24.51 18.08
C GLN A 301 -10.34 -23.49 19.20
N VAL A 302 -10.89 -23.77 20.38
CA VAL A 302 -10.68 -22.99 21.60
C VAL A 302 -9.74 -23.79 22.49
N ASN A 303 -8.64 -23.17 22.94
CA ASN A 303 -7.65 -23.83 23.80
C ASN A 303 -7.43 -23.01 25.07
N PRO A 304 -8.35 -23.04 26.04
CA PRO A 304 -8.14 -22.31 27.27
C PRO A 304 -7.16 -23.09 28.16
N ALA A 305 -5.98 -22.53 28.37
CA ALA A 305 -5.04 -23.05 29.36
C ALA A 305 -5.52 -22.65 30.77
N GLY A 306 -5.60 -23.59 31.72
CA GLY A 306 -5.88 -23.30 33.14
C GLY A 306 -7.28 -23.65 33.64
N THR A 307 -7.65 -23.09 34.80
CA THR A 307 -8.90 -23.40 35.56
C THR A 307 -9.96 -22.29 35.49
N TYR A 308 -9.80 -21.30 34.59
CA TYR A 308 -10.64 -20.11 34.57
C TYR A 308 -11.96 -20.32 33.81
N ASN A 309 -13.09 -19.95 34.42
CA ASN A 309 -14.47 -20.18 33.95
C ASN A 309 -15.35 -18.91 33.95
N ASN A 310 -14.78 -17.72 33.83
CA ASN A 310 -15.49 -16.46 34.02
C ASN A 310 -16.32 -15.98 32.82
N GLU A 311 -16.06 -16.39 31.58
CA GLU A 311 -16.80 -15.84 30.43
C GLU A 311 -17.13 -16.88 29.34
N GLY A 312 -18.38 -16.89 28.88
CA GLY A 312 -18.83 -17.63 27.68
C GLY A 312 -18.94 -19.16 27.79
N ILE A 313 -18.84 -19.84 26.63
CA ILE A 313 -18.82 -21.30 26.50
C ILE A 313 -17.36 -21.75 26.43
N ARG A 314 -16.93 -22.55 27.41
CA ARG A 314 -15.59 -23.14 27.45
C ARG A 314 -15.59 -24.49 26.74
N ILE A 315 -14.80 -24.68 25.68
CA ILE A 315 -14.54 -26.00 25.08
C ILE A 315 -13.07 -26.30 25.33
N ALA A 316 -12.77 -27.21 26.27
CA ALA A 316 -11.41 -27.37 26.76
C ALA A 316 -11.05 -28.79 27.14
N LYS A 317 -9.77 -29.12 27.02
CA LYS A 317 -9.14 -30.22 27.74
C LYS A 317 -8.37 -29.64 28.94
N ALA A 318 -8.82 -29.93 30.15
CA ALA A 318 -8.16 -29.52 31.38
C ALA A 318 -6.89 -30.35 31.65
N THR A 319 -5.90 -29.74 32.32
CA THR A 319 -4.63 -30.38 32.69
C THR A 319 -4.80 -31.53 33.68
N ASN A 320 -5.88 -31.54 34.45
CA ASN A 320 -6.31 -32.67 35.29
C ASN A 320 -7.00 -33.80 34.51
N GLY A 321 -7.05 -33.70 33.17
CA GLY A 321 -7.53 -34.77 32.28
C GLY A 321 -8.98 -34.65 31.81
N LEU A 322 -9.80 -33.79 32.40
CA LEU A 322 -11.22 -33.60 32.06
C LEU A 322 -11.42 -32.87 30.73
N SER A 323 -12.51 -33.17 30.01
CA SER A 323 -12.91 -32.42 28.80
C SER A 323 -14.36 -32.03 28.88
N GLN A 324 -14.68 -30.74 28.99
CA GLN A 324 -16.05 -30.29 29.27
C GLN A 324 -16.44 -29.03 28.52
N ILE A 325 -17.75 -28.89 28.33
CA ILE A 325 -18.48 -27.72 27.89
C ILE A 325 -19.24 -27.17 29.10
N GLN A 326 -18.97 -25.92 29.48
CA GLN A 326 -19.64 -25.25 30.61
C GLN A 326 -20.70 -24.25 30.12
N PHE A 327 -21.83 -24.20 30.83
CA PHE A 327 -22.95 -23.29 30.58
C PHE A 327 -23.30 -22.52 31.86
N GLY A 328 -23.67 -21.23 31.72
CA GLY A 328 -24.06 -20.39 32.85
C GLY A 328 -22.86 -19.91 33.69
N CYS A 329 -21.78 -19.49 33.04
CA CYS A 329 -20.59 -18.91 33.66
C CYS A 329 -20.88 -17.50 34.23
N ASP A 330 -20.20 -17.12 35.33
CA ASP A 330 -20.31 -15.82 35.99
C ASP A 330 -19.01 -15.01 35.81
N SER A 331 -19.12 -13.82 35.22
CA SER A 331 -17.99 -12.89 35.01
C SER A 331 -17.27 -12.49 36.30
N ALA A 332 -17.95 -12.51 37.45
CA ALA A 332 -17.39 -12.16 38.73
C ALA A 332 -16.65 -13.32 39.42
N GLN A 333 -16.76 -14.55 38.90
CA GLN A 333 -16.15 -15.75 39.48
C GLN A 333 -15.27 -16.44 38.45
N THR A 334 -13.96 -16.32 38.62
CA THR A 334 -12.97 -16.86 37.67
C THR A 334 -12.45 -18.24 38.05
N SER A 335 -12.84 -18.79 39.20
CA SER A 335 -12.42 -20.13 39.62
C SER A 335 -13.42 -20.72 40.63
N GLY A 336 -13.38 -22.05 40.78
CA GLY A 336 -14.27 -22.77 41.70
C GLY A 336 -15.59 -23.22 41.07
N GLN A 337 -16.38 -23.96 41.85
CA GLN A 337 -17.72 -24.43 41.45
C GLN A 337 -18.71 -23.28 41.66
N ILE A 338 -19.41 -22.88 40.60
CA ILE A 338 -20.45 -21.84 40.65
C ILE A 338 -21.80 -22.49 40.87
N GLN A 339 -22.59 -22.00 41.82
CA GLN A 339 -23.93 -22.51 42.07
C GLN A 339 -24.81 -22.32 40.82
N GLY A 340 -25.45 -23.40 40.37
CA GLY A 340 -26.32 -23.37 39.19
C GLY A 340 -25.61 -23.46 37.83
N GLN A 341 -24.27 -23.54 37.81
CA GLN A 341 -23.51 -23.77 36.58
C GLN A 341 -23.63 -25.23 36.14
N TRP A 342 -23.92 -25.45 34.86
CA TRP A 342 -24.00 -26.79 34.27
C TRP A 342 -22.76 -27.11 33.45
N ALA A 343 -22.37 -28.38 33.41
CA ALA A 343 -21.34 -28.88 32.52
C ALA A 343 -21.80 -30.15 31.80
N ALA A 344 -21.33 -30.31 30.56
CA ALA A 344 -21.44 -31.54 29.77
C ALA A 344 -20.05 -31.94 29.29
N GLY A 345 -19.60 -33.17 29.55
CA GLY A 345 -18.24 -33.54 29.21
C GLY A 345 -17.84 -34.95 29.62
N ILE A 346 -16.54 -35.23 29.47
CA ILE A 346 -15.88 -36.44 29.94
C ILE A 346 -15.36 -36.21 31.35
N MET A 347 -15.91 -36.98 32.28
CA MET A 347 -15.45 -37.12 33.65
C MET A 347 -14.45 -38.26 33.74
N ILE A 348 -13.36 -38.05 34.48
CA ILE A 348 -12.42 -39.12 34.84
C ILE A 348 -12.69 -39.49 36.30
N ARG A 349 -13.16 -40.71 36.53
CA ARG A 349 -13.29 -41.27 37.88
C ARG A 349 -11.91 -41.46 38.50
N GLN A 350 -11.67 -40.91 39.68
CA GLN A 350 -10.31 -40.90 40.27
C GLN A 350 -9.84 -42.28 40.75
N ASP A 351 -10.77 -43.17 41.09
CA ASP A 351 -10.49 -44.52 41.60
C ASP A 351 -10.11 -45.50 40.49
N THR A 352 -10.75 -45.40 39.33
CA THR A 352 -10.67 -46.34 38.21
C THR A 352 -10.05 -45.73 36.97
N GLN A 353 -9.84 -44.41 36.95
CA GLN A 353 -9.43 -43.63 35.77
C GLN A 353 -10.38 -43.81 34.57
N SER A 354 -11.61 -44.27 34.82
CA SER A 354 -12.62 -44.50 33.79
C SER A 354 -13.21 -43.18 33.30
N LYS A 355 -13.52 -43.11 32.00
CA LYS A 355 -13.97 -41.91 31.31
C LYS A 355 -15.47 -41.96 31.04
N GLU A 356 -16.27 -41.33 31.89
CA GLU A 356 -17.73 -41.29 31.74
C GLU A 356 -18.18 -40.02 31.02
N PHE A 357 -19.20 -40.09 30.15
CA PHE A 357 -19.86 -38.89 29.65
C PHE A 357 -20.92 -38.44 30.65
N VAL A 358 -20.83 -37.20 31.12
CA VAL A 358 -21.65 -36.68 32.21
C VAL A 358 -22.24 -35.32 31.86
N ILE A 359 -23.53 -35.15 32.18
CA ILE A 359 -24.23 -33.87 32.20
C ILE A 359 -24.76 -33.63 33.61
N CYS A 360 -24.19 -32.67 34.33
CA CYS A 360 -24.56 -32.37 35.72
C CYS A 360 -24.28 -30.91 36.08
N LEU A 361 -24.73 -30.49 37.26
CA LEU A 361 -24.23 -29.28 37.90
C LEU A 361 -22.73 -29.44 38.18
N THR A 362 -21.93 -28.39 38.02
CA THR A 362 -20.48 -28.47 38.27
C THR A 362 -20.15 -28.76 39.73
N SER A 363 -21.04 -28.40 40.66
CA SER A 363 -20.97 -28.78 42.08
C SER A 363 -21.06 -30.30 42.31
N ASP A 364 -21.70 -31.02 41.39
CA ASP A 364 -21.97 -32.46 41.49
C ASP A 364 -20.95 -33.33 40.75
N PHE A 365 -19.94 -32.72 40.13
CA PHE A 365 -18.98 -33.42 39.28
C PHE A 365 -18.17 -34.50 40.02
N GLY A 366 -18.03 -34.40 41.35
CA GLY A 366 -17.38 -35.43 42.18
C GLY A 366 -18.33 -36.52 42.69
N ASN A 367 -19.63 -36.42 42.43
CA ASN A 367 -20.66 -37.26 43.05
C ASN A 367 -21.25 -38.23 42.03
N ASP A 368 -20.97 -39.51 42.18
CA ASP A 368 -21.37 -40.56 41.23
C ASP A 368 -22.89 -40.74 41.08
N ASP A 369 -23.64 -40.31 42.09
CA ASP A 369 -25.09 -40.40 42.13
C ASP A 369 -25.79 -39.12 41.66
N ARG A 370 -25.14 -38.30 40.84
CA ARG A 370 -25.68 -37.02 40.36
C ARG A 370 -25.51 -36.84 38.85
N GLY A 371 -26.54 -36.24 38.25
CA GLY A 371 -26.60 -35.91 36.84
C GLY A 371 -26.96 -37.09 35.95
N LEU A 372 -26.93 -36.86 34.63
CA LEU A 372 -27.04 -37.88 33.61
C LEU A 372 -25.64 -38.42 33.30
N ARG A 373 -25.42 -39.73 33.43
CA ARG A 373 -24.11 -40.34 33.19
C ARG A 373 -24.21 -41.52 32.24
N ILE A 374 -23.24 -41.62 31.34
CA ILE A 374 -23.01 -42.79 30.49
C ILE A 374 -21.65 -43.38 30.87
N SER A 375 -21.65 -44.66 31.21
CA SER A 375 -20.43 -45.39 31.57
C SER A 375 -19.40 -45.38 30.44
N ALA A 376 -18.13 -45.61 30.80
CA ALA A 376 -17.02 -45.55 29.84
C ALA A 376 -17.12 -46.57 28.68
N ASP A 377 -17.81 -47.68 28.90
CA ASP A 377 -18.11 -48.71 27.89
C ASP A 377 -19.40 -48.44 27.10
N GLY A 378 -20.16 -47.41 27.46
CA GLY A 378 -21.43 -47.04 26.84
C GLY A 378 -22.63 -47.92 27.23
N ASN A 379 -22.46 -48.89 28.15
CA ASN A 379 -23.49 -49.89 28.44
C ASN A 379 -24.49 -49.48 29.53
N THR A 380 -24.12 -48.51 30.39
CA THR A 380 -24.93 -48.10 31.54
C THR A 380 -25.26 -46.62 31.43
N LEU A 381 -26.55 -46.30 31.43
CA LEU A 381 -27.09 -44.95 31.53
C LEU A 381 -27.72 -44.76 32.90
N THR A 382 -27.27 -43.76 33.66
CA THR A 382 -27.83 -43.43 34.97
C THR A 382 -28.30 -41.98 35.03
N PHE A 383 -29.31 -41.72 35.87
CA PHE A 383 -29.71 -40.38 36.25
C PHE A 383 -29.86 -40.28 37.76
N ASN A 384 -29.06 -39.42 38.38
CA ASN A 384 -29.02 -39.22 39.83
C ASN A 384 -28.89 -40.55 40.63
N GLY A 385 -27.93 -41.40 40.23
CA GLY A 385 -27.65 -42.70 40.86
C GLY A 385 -28.63 -43.81 40.47
N SER A 386 -29.76 -43.49 39.83
CA SER A 386 -30.71 -44.49 39.34
C SER A 386 -30.28 -44.99 37.98
N VAL A 387 -30.11 -46.31 37.83
CA VAL A 387 -29.85 -46.95 36.53
C VAL A 387 -31.11 -46.91 35.68
N ILE A 388 -31.07 -46.16 34.59
CA ILE A 388 -32.15 -46.06 33.61
C ILE A 388 -32.07 -47.24 32.63
N ALA A 389 -30.87 -47.58 32.17
CA ALA A 389 -30.61 -48.69 31.27
C ALA A 389 -29.23 -49.31 31.55
N GLY A 390 -29.14 -50.64 31.49
CA GLY A 390 -27.92 -51.40 31.76
C GLY A 390 -28.03 -52.31 33.00
N VAL A 391 -26.88 -52.83 33.45
CA VAL A 391 -26.80 -53.74 34.60
C VAL A 391 -27.25 -53.00 35.87
N GLY A 392 -28.26 -53.54 36.56
CA GLY A 392 -28.77 -52.98 37.83
C GLY A 392 -30.06 -52.14 37.75
N ALA A 393 -30.71 -52.02 36.59
CA ALA A 393 -31.99 -51.32 36.46
C ALA A 393 -33.17 -52.10 37.09
N THR A 394 -33.90 -51.51 38.04
CA THR A 394 -34.87 -52.23 38.90
C THR A 394 -36.34 -52.23 38.44
N ASN A 395 -36.69 -51.64 37.30
CA ASN A 395 -38.08 -51.57 36.80
C ASN A 395 -38.23 -52.04 35.34
N GLY A 396 -37.96 -53.32 35.07
CA GLY A 396 -38.21 -53.95 33.77
C GLY A 396 -37.19 -53.61 32.65
N ALA A 397 -36.24 -52.72 32.91
CA ALA A 397 -35.13 -52.40 31.99
C ALA A 397 -33.86 -53.24 32.25
N THR A 398 -33.93 -54.26 33.11
CA THR A 398 -32.77 -55.10 33.49
C THR A 398 -32.21 -55.93 32.34
N ASN A 399 -32.94 -56.01 31.21
CA ASN A 399 -32.47 -56.50 29.90
C ASN A 399 -33.05 -55.67 28.73
N GLY A 400 -33.61 -54.50 29.02
CA GLY A 400 -34.27 -53.63 28.05
C GLY A 400 -33.27 -52.75 27.33
N SER A 401 -32.42 -53.35 26.50
CA SER A 401 -31.85 -52.60 25.38
C SER A 401 -33.02 -51.96 24.62
N VAL A 402 -33.07 -50.64 24.58
CA VAL A 402 -34.02 -49.90 23.70
C VAL A 402 -33.72 -50.17 22.21
N ASN A 403 -32.64 -50.89 21.90
CA ASN A 403 -32.34 -51.38 20.56
C ASN A 403 -32.72 -52.86 20.42
N TYR A 404 -33.67 -53.12 19.50
CA TYR A 404 -34.29 -54.39 19.12
C TYR A 404 -35.56 -54.82 19.86
N SER A 405 -36.69 -54.19 19.53
CA SER A 405 -38.02 -54.80 19.66
C SER A 405 -38.61 -55.27 18.32
N ALA A 406 -37.78 -55.59 17.32
CA ALA A 406 -38.24 -56.40 16.20
C ALA A 406 -38.46 -57.84 16.69
N GLY A 407 -39.69 -58.14 17.13
CA GLY A 407 -40.12 -59.47 17.55
C GLY A 407 -40.31 -59.69 19.05
N ASN A 408 -40.06 -58.68 19.90
CA ASN A 408 -40.30 -58.78 21.35
C ASN A 408 -41.50 -57.92 21.76
N PRO A 409 -42.50 -58.46 22.51
CA PRO A 409 -43.61 -57.68 23.04
C PRO A 409 -43.10 -56.58 23.98
N ILE A 410 -43.58 -55.35 23.78
CA ILE A 410 -43.36 -54.25 24.72
C ILE A 410 -44.13 -54.58 26.01
N LEU A 411 -43.42 -54.90 27.09
CA LEU A 411 -44.01 -55.23 28.38
C LEU A 411 -44.29 -53.93 29.16
N TRP A 412 -45.52 -53.43 29.13
CA TRP A 412 -45.96 -52.36 30.04
C TRP A 412 -46.70 -52.99 31.21
N GLY A 413 -46.05 -53.05 32.38
CA GLY A 413 -46.67 -53.45 33.64
C GLY A 413 -45.86 -54.49 34.42
N VAL A 414 -46.08 -54.52 35.73
CA VAL A 414 -45.52 -55.54 36.63
C VAL A 414 -46.23 -56.86 36.37
N ASN A 415 -45.47 -57.95 36.17
CA ASN A 415 -46.04 -59.30 36.13
C ASN A 415 -46.66 -59.63 37.49
N SER A 416 -47.96 -59.40 37.63
CA SER A 416 -48.70 -59.56 38.87
C SER A 416 -49.77 -60.62 38.69
N VAL A 417 -49.75 -61.63 39.56
CA VAL A 417 -50.85 -62.58 39.75
C VAL A 417 -52.01 -61.99 40.55
N GLY A 418 -51.87 -60.74 41.02
CA GLY A 418 -52.86 -60.00 41.81
C GLY A 418 -53.78 -59.10 40.97
N THR A 419 -54.96 -58.82 41.50
CA THR A 419 -56.09 -58.21 40.77
C THR A 419 -56.02 -56.68 40.61
N GLU A 420 -54.86 -56.04 40.73
CA GLU A 420 -54.75 -54.58 40.92
C GLU A 420 -54.52 -53.75 39.62
N GLY A 421 -54.29 -54.37 38.46
CA GLY A 421 -54.08 -53.68 37.17
C GLY A 421 -55.22 -53.89 36.14
N GLY A 422 -55.51 -52.87 35.32
CA GLY A 422 -56.60 -52.89 34.32
C GLY A 422 -56.40 -53.81 33.11
N PHE A 423 -55.15 -54.20 32.85
CA PHE A 423 -54.77 -55.22 31.87
C PHE A 423 -53.77 -56.17 32.54
N TYR A 424 -53.87 -57.47 32.27
CA TYR A 424 -52.88 -58.47 32.68
C TYR A 424 -52.60 -59.44 31.52
N SER A 425 -51.43 -60.07 31.52
CA SER A 425 -51.03 -61.05 30.51
C SER A 425 -50.47 -62.31 31.15
N ASP A 426 -50.79 -63.47 30.60
CA ASP A 426 -50.26 -64.78 31.03
C ASP A 426 -49.08 -65.26 30.15
N GLY A 427 -48.53 -64.36 29.33
CA GLY A 427 -47.50 -64.63 28.33
C GLY A 427 -48.08 -64.63 26.91
N PRO A 428 -48.92 -65.60 26.51
CA PRO A 428 -49.49 -65.66 25.16
C PRO A 428 -50.64 -64.68 24.89
N LYS A 429 -51.39 -64.26 25.92
CA LYS A 429 -52.60 -63.43 25.75
C LYS A 429 -52.58 -62.21 26.65
N VAL A 430 -53.19 -61.12 26.18
CA VAL A 430 -53.46 -59.91 26.96
C VAL A 430 -54.96 -59.83 27.22
N TYR A 431 -55.35 -59.68 28.48
CA TYR A 431 -56.75 -59.61 28.91
C TYR A 431 -57.12 -58.18 29.30
N TRP A 432 -58.26 -57.70 28.80
CA TRP A 432 -58.88 -56.44 29.22
C TRP A 432 -60.05 -56.73 30.17
N ARG A 433 -60.21 -55.95 31.25
CA ARG A 433 -61.41 -56.05 32.10
C ARG A 433 -62.57 -55.28 31.47
N ALA A 434 -63.61 -55.99 31.00
CA ALA A 434 -64.94 -55.41 30.95
C ALA A 434 -65.56 -55.46 32.37
N LYS A 435 -65.85 -54.31 32.99
CA LYS A 435 -66.65 -54.27 34.23
C LYS A 435 -68.00 -54.96 33.98
N PRO A 436 -68.47 -55.87 34.85
CA PRO A 436 -69.86 -56.35 34.79
C PRO A 436 -70.81 -55.16 35.07
N ILE A 437 -71.74 -54.89 34.15
CA ILE A 437 -72.91 -54.03 34.40
C ILE A 437 -73.98 -54.91 35.03
N THR A 438 -74.37 -54.61 36.27
CA THR A 438 -75.51 -55.26 36.93
C THR A 438 -76.81 -54.74 36.32
N LEU A 439 -77.52 -55.57 35.55
CA LEU A 439 -78.90 -55.30 35.13
C LEU A 439 -79.84 -55.88 36.18
N GLY A 440 -80.63 -55.04 36.84
CA GLY A 440 -81.63 -55.47 37.81
C GLY A 440 -82.76 -56.24 37.12
N ALA A 441 -83.10 -57.42 37.63
CA ALA A 441 -84.26 -58.17 37.17
C ALA A 441 -85.55 -57.49 37.65
N VAL A 442 -86.47 -57.20 36.73
CA VAL A 442 -87.86 -56.83 37.04
C VAL A 442 -88.69 -58.12 37.06
N PRO A 443 -89.23 -58.56 38.21
CA PRO A 443 -90.14 -59.70 38.28
C PRO A 443 -91.57 -59.33 37.80
N PRO A 444 -92.38 -60.31 37.37
CA PRO A 444 -93.58 -60.14 36.53
C PRO A 444 -94.74 -59.38 37.17
#